data_AF-A0A7W7QED9-F1
#
_entry.id   AF-A0A7W7QED9-F1
#
_cell.length_a   1.000
_cell.length_b   1.000
_cell.length_c   1.000
_cell.angle_alpha   90.00
_cell.angle_beta   90.00
_cell.angle_gamma   90.00
#
_symmetry.space_group_name_H-M   'P 1'
#
loop_
_entity.id
_entity.type
_entity.pdbx_description
1 polymer ?
#
loop_
_entity_poly.entity_id
_entity_poly.type
_entity_poly.pdbx_seq_one_letter_code
_entity_poly.pdbx_strand_id
1 'polypeptide(L)' 'MDSAFFFHPDGERGPARARREARAKAVCQACPVLELCRRHALAVHEPYGIWGGLSEGEREAIIKLEKRTLAVAN' A
#
# COMPACT_ATOMS: atom_id res chain seq x y z
N MET A 1 15.14 8.98 6.40
CA MET A 1 14.82 8.00 5.35
C MET A 1 14.29 8.78 4.17
N ASP A 2 14.77 8.51 2.96
CA ASP A 2 14.33 9.21 1.75
C ASP A 2 12.90 8.80 1.35
N SER A 3 12.10 9.73 0.84
CA SER A 3 10.72 9.49 0.38
C SER A 3 10.67 8.46 -0.75
N ALA A 4 11.71 8.41 -1.60
CA ALA A 4 11.84 7.40 -2.67
C ALA A 4 11.89 5.95 -2.16
N PHE A 5 12.01 5.76 -0.84
CA PHE A 5 11.90 4.44 -0.22
C PHE A 5 10.45 3.92 -0.28
N PHE A 6 9.47 4.77 0.03
CA PHE A 6 8.05 4.40 0.08
C PHE A 6 7.34 4.68 -1.24
N PHE A 7 7.74 5.74 -1.94
CA PHE A 7 7.16 6.17 -3.22
C PHE A 7 8.11 5.78 -4.36
N HIS A 8 7.56 5.26 -5.45
CA HIS A 8 8.39 4.84 -6.59
C HIS A 8 8.92 6.08 -7.32
N PRO A 9 10.17 6.06 -7.81
CA PRO A 9 10.65 7.07 -8.74
C PRO A 9 10.07 6.84 -10.15
N ASP A 10 10.09 7.89 -10.97
CA ASP A 10 9.60 7.83 -12.34
C ASP A 10 10.26 6.70 -13.14
N GLY A 11 9.45 5.90 -13.83
CA GLY A 11 9.93 4.84 -14.71
C GLY A 11 10.37 3.54 -14.01
N GLU A 12 10.25 3.41 -12.68
CA GLU A 12 10.56 2.16 -11.97
C GLU A 12 9.58 1.03 -12.36
N ARG A 13 10.10 -0.14 -12.76
CA ARG A 13 9.29 -1.30 -13.13
C ARG A 13 9.93 -2.63 -12.74
N GLY A 14 9.12 -3.70 -12.84
CA GLY A 14 9.59 -5.08 -12.74
C GLY A 14 10.34 -5.38 -11.43
N PRO A 15 11.48 -6.09 -11.48
CA PRO A 15 12.21 -6.52 -10.29
C PRO A 15 12.70 -5.36 -9.40
N ALA A 16 12.97 -4.18 -9.95
CA ALA A 16 13.38 -3.02 -9.17
C ALA A 16 12.24 -2.57 -8.23
N ARG A 17 11.03 -2.42 -8.78
CA ARG A 17 9.81 -2.12 -8.03
C ARG A 17 9.58 -3.15 -6.93
N ALA A 18 9.62 -4.44 -7.27
CA ALA A 18 9.38 -5.52 -6.30
C ALA A 18 10.38 -5.47 -5.12
N ARG A 19 11.66 -5.22 -5.38
CA ARG A 19 12.68 -5.09 -4.33
C ARG A 19 12.43 -3.86 -3.44
N ARG A 20 12.09 -2.72 -4.02
CA ARG A 20 11.77 -1.50 -3.25
C ARG A 20 10.56 -1.73 -2.36
N GLU A 21 9.46 -2.26 -2.92
CA GLU A 21 8.25 -2.57 -2.17
C GLU A 21 8.53 -3.52 -1.00
N ALA A 22 9.31 -4.58 -1.22
CA ALA A 22 9.70 -5.50 -0.16
C ALA A 22 10.46 -4.80 0.99
N ARG A 23 11.42 -3.93 0.66
CA ARG A 23 12.17 -3.16 1.68
C ARG A 23 11.28 -2.19 2.44
N ALA A 24 10.40 -1.46 1.74
CA ALA A 24 9.46 -0.53 2.36
C ALA A 24 8.47 -1.25 3.29
N LYS A 25 7.94 -2.41 2.87
CA LYS A 25 7.07 -3.24 3.70
C LYS A 25 7.78 -3.76 4.94
N ALA A 26 9.06 -4.14 4.84
CA ALA A 26 9.84 -4.57 6.01
C ALA A 26 9.94 -3.47 7.08
N VAL A 27 10.08 -2.21 6.67
CA VAL A 27 10.03 -1.07 7.61
C VAL A 27 8.65 -0.94 8.25
N CYS A 28 7.57 -1.09 7.48
CA CYS A 28 6.22 -1.04 8.02
C CYS A 28 5.99 -2.11 9.10
N GLN A 29 6.55 -3.32 8.97
CA GLN A 29 6.33 -4.40 9.95
C GLN A 29 6.83 -4.09 11.36
N ALA A 30 7.80 -3.18 11.50
CA ALA A 30 8.28 -2.71 12.80
C ALA A 30 7.54 -1.44 13.29
N CYS A 31 6.60 -0.89 12.52
CA CYS A 31 5.96 0.38 12.82
C CYS A 31 4.81 0.20 13.84
N PRO A 32 4.83 0.89 14.99
CA PRO A 32 3.81 0.74 16.04
C PRO A 32 2.42 1.23 15.62
N VAL A 33 2.31 1.99 14.52
CA VAL A 33 1.06 2.53 13.99
C VAL A 33 0.66 1.91 12.66
N LEU A 34 1.20 0.71 12.33
CA LEU A 34 0.95 0.03 11.05
C LEU A 34 -0.55 -0.07 10.72
N GLU A 35 -1.38 -0.50 11.67
CA GLU A 35 -2.83 -0.64 11.45
C GLU A 35 -3.55 0.70 11.31
N LEU A 36 -3.14 1.75 12.03
CA LEU A 36 -3.71 3.09 11.85
C LEU A 36 -3.37 3.65 10.47
N CYS A 37 -2.11 3.54 10.05
CA CYS A 37 -1.63 3.96 8.75
C CYS A 37 -2.35 3.22 7.61
N ARG A 38 -2.52 1.89 7.75
CA ARG A 38 -3.24 1.06 6.77
C ARG A 38 -4.69 1.50 6.61
N ARG A 39 -5.42 1.64 7.72
CA ARG A 39 -6.82 2.05 7.70
C ARG A 39 -7.00 3.43 7.06
N HIS A 40 -6.12 4.38 7.39
CA HIS A 40 -6.17 5.70 6.78
C HIS A 40 -5.98 5.63 5.27
N ALA A 41 -4.92 4.94 4.80
CA ALA A 41 -4.61 4.83 3.39
C ALA A 41 -5.72 4.13 2.58
N LEU A 42 -6.37 3.12 3.17
CA LEU A 42 -7.54 2.48 2.56
C LEU A 42 -8.74 3.43 2.51
N ALA A 43 -9.05 4.14 3.60
CA ALA A 43 -10.21 5.03 3.68
C ALA A 43 -10.15 6.20 2.70
N VAL A 44 -8.96 6.78 2.49
CA VAL A 44 -8.77 7.91 1.56
C VAL A 44 -8.41 7.47 0.14
N HIS A 45 -8.31 6.16 -0.10
CA HIS A 45 -7.88 5.59 -1.37
C HIS A 45 -6.53 6.18 -1.85
N GLU A 46 -5.55 6.21 -0.94
CA GLU A 46 -4.24 6.82 -1.21
C GLU A 46 -3.59 6.19 -2.48
N PRO A 47 -3.39 6.98 -3.55
CA PRO A 47 -3.05 6.45 -4.86
C PRO A 47 -1.63 5.90 -4.96
N TYR A 48 -0.67 6.35 -4.13
CA TYR A 48 0.74 6.04 -4.37
C TYR A 48 1.46 5.44 -3.17
N GLY A 49 2.56 4.74 -3.48
CA GLY A 49 3.53 4.28 -2.50
C GLY A 49 3.09 3.14 -1.57
N ILE A 50 3.95 2.84 -0.59
CA ILE A 50 3.70 1.83 0.45
C ILE A 50 3.13 2.50 1.71
N TRP A 51 1.96 2.04 2.15
CA TRP A 51 1.28 2.52 3.36
C TRP A 51 0.79 1.35 4.20
N GLY A 52 1.07 1.36 5.50
CA GLY A 52 0.59 0.32 6.42
C GLY A 52 1.00 -1.11 6.00
N GLY A 53 2.15 -1.26 5.34
CA GLY A 53 2.65 -2.53 4.83
C GLY A 53 2.00 -3.01 3.52
N LEU A 54 1.23 -2.16 2.84
CA LEU A 54 0.56 -2.48 1.57
C LEU A 54 1.08 -1.62 0.42
N SER A 55 1.22 -2.22 -0.76
CA SER A 55 1.40 -1.50 -2.01
C SER A 55 0.09 -0.90 -2.53
N GLU A 56 0.21 0.02 -3.49
CA GLU A 56 -0.92 0.55 -4.26
C GLU A 56 -1.85 -0.56 -4.77
N GLY A 57 -1.31 -1.53 -5.51
CA GLY A 57 -2.10 -2.62 -6.08
C GLY A 57 -2.74 -3.53 -5.02
N GLU A 58 -2.10 -3.72 -3.87
CA GLU A 58 -2.71 -4.47 -2.76
C GLU A 58 -3.87 -3.68 -2.13
N ARG A 59 -3.73 -2.37 -1.96
CA ARG A 59 -4.84 -1.51 -1.49
C ARG A 59 -6.00 -1.51 -2.47
N GLU A 60 -5.73 -1.38 -3.78
CA GLU A 60 -6.75 -1.46 -4.82
C GLU A 60 -7.52 -2.79 -4.78
N ALA A 61 -6.80 -3.90 -4.60
CA ALA A 61 -7.41 -5.22 -4.49
C ALA A 61 -8.36 -5.31 -3.28
N ILE A 62 -7.95 -4.80 -2.11
CA ILE A 62 -8.79 -4.74 -0.92
C ILE A 62 -10.04 -3.89 -1.17
N ILE A 63 -9.87 -2.66 -1.66
CA ILE A 63 -10.98 -1.74 -1.95
C ILE A 63 -11.97 -2.36 -2.94
N LYS A 64 -11.47 -3.05 -3.98
CA LYS A 64 -12.33 -3.75 -4.94
C LYS A 64 -13.10 -4.89 -4.29
N LEU A 65 -12.47 -5.65 -3.40
CA LEU A 65 -13.14 -6.72 -2.66
C LEU A 65 -14.21 -6.17 -1.72
N GLU A 66 -13.91 -5.12 -0.95
CA GLU A 66 -14.88 -4.46 -0.06
C GLU A 66 -16.10 -3.95 -0.83
N LYS A 67 -15.88 -3.27 -1.97
CA LYS A 67 -16.96 -2.83 -2.85
C LYS A 67 -17.82 -3.97 -3.37
N ARG A 68 -17.20 -5.11 -3.74
CA ARG A 68 -17.92 -6.30 -4.19
C ARG A 68 -18.75 -6.91 -3.07
N THR A 69 -18.20 -7.01 -1.86
CA THR A 69 -18.92 -7.53 -0.69
C THR A 69 -20.14 -6.66 -0.36
N LEU A 70 -19.99 -5.33 -0.39
CA LEU A 70 -21.10 -4.40 -0.17
C LEU A 70 -22.19 -4.53 -1.23
N ALA A 71 -21.82 -4.74 -2.50
CA ALA A 71 -22.77 -4.92 -3.59
C ALA A 71 -23.56 -6.24 -3.51
N VAL A 72 -23.03 -7.27 -2.85
CA VAL A 72 -23.71 -8.57 -2.66
C VAL A 72 -24.61 -8.57 -1.41
N ALA A 73 -24.31 -7.72 -0.43
CA ALA A 73 -25.05 -7.63 0.82
C ALA A 73 -26.30 -6.71 0.76
N ASN A 74 -26.47 -5.96 -0.32
CA ASN A 74 -27.61 -5.08 -0.62
C ASN A 74 -28.52 -5.69 -1.68
#